data_AF-A0AAJ4EI20-F1
#
_entry.id   AF-A0AAJ4EI20-F1
#
_cell.length_a   1.000
_cell.length_b   1.000
_cell.length_c   1.000
_cell.angle_alpha   90.00
_cell.angle_beta   90.00
_cell.angle_gamma   90.00
#
_symmetry.space_group_name_H-M   'P 1'
#
loop_
_entity.id
_entity.type
_entity.pdbx_description
1 polymer ?
#
loop_
_entity_poly.entity_id
_entity_poly.type
_entity_poly.pdbx_seq_one_letter_code
_entity_poly.pdbx_strand_id
1 'polypeptide(L)' 'MNITESIKFNKLQEENEILKKELEELKQQQLYKEDFKKIANTSFSSKGHTSFTTWELKDNSLYDKLPNKEDKTCI' A
#
# COMPACT_ATOMS: atom_id res chain seq x y z
N MET A 1 -9.78 -38.40 14.89
CA MET A 1 -8.89 -37.29 15.25
C MET A 1 -8.61 -37.38 16.74
N ASN A 2 -7.35 -37.55 17.12
CA ASN A 2 -6.98 -37.58 18.54
C ASN A 2 -6.91 -36.15 19.12
N ILE A 3 -6.92 -36.03 20.44
CA ILE A 3 -6.92 -34.73 21.14
C ILE A 3 -5.73 -33.86 20.70
N THR A 4 -4.57 -34.47 20.47
CA THR A 4 -3.34 -33.80 20.03
C THR A 4 -3.46 -33.23 18.61
N GLU A 5 -4.07 -33.98 17.69
CA GLU A 5 -4.37 -33.55 16.32
C GLU A 5 -5.35 -32.38 16.32
N SER A 6 -6.38 -32.43 17.17
CA SER A 6 -7.33 -31.32 17.34
C SER A 6 -6.67 -30.05 17.87
N ILE A 7 -5.78 -30.15 18.86
CA ILE A 7 -5.04 -29.00 19.38
C ILE A 7 -4.12 -28.40 18.31
N LYS A 8 -3.42 -29.25 17.54
CA LYS A 8 -2.56 -28.80 16.45
C LYS A 8 -3.35 -28.12 15.33
N PHE A 9 -4.50 -28.68 14.97
CA PHE A 9 -5.39 -28.10 13.95
C PHE A 9 -5.89 -26.71 14.35
N ASN A 10 -6.34 -26.55 15.59
CA ASN A 10 -6.84 -25.27 16.09
C ASN A 10 -5.75 -24.19 16.05
N LYS A 11 -4.51 -24.51 16.46
CA LYS A 11 -3.37 -23.58 16.36
C LYS A 11 -3.08 -23.16 14.92
N LEU A 12 -3.07 -24.12 14.00
CA LEU A 12 -2.85 -23.83 12.58
C LEU A 12 -3.98 -22.98 11.99
N GLN A 13 -5.22 -23.15 12.44
CA GLN A 13 -6.34 -22.32 12.02
C GLN A 13 -6.16 -20.88 12.53
N GLU A 14 -5.73 -20.71 13.78
CA GLU A 14 -5.48 -19.41 14.39
C GLU A 14 -4.34 -18.66 13.69
N GLU A 15 -3.22 -19.34 13.41
CA GLU A 15 -2.09 -18.79 12.64
C GLU A 15 -2.51 -18.40 11.21
N ASN A 16 -3.33 -19.22 10.55
CA ASN A 16 -3.81 -18.90 9.20
C ASN A 16 -4.70 -17.64 9.18
N GLU A 17 -5.53 -17.43 10.20
CA GLU A 17 -6.37 -16.23 10.30
C GLU A 17 -5.53 -14.97 10.56
N ILE A 18 -4.46 -15.08 11.35
CA ILE A 18 -3.50 -13.98 11.55
C ILE A 18 -2.79 -13.65 10.23
N LEU A 19 -2.26 -14.65 9.53
CA LEU A 19 -1.55 -14.45 8.26
C LEU A 19 -2.45 -13.85 7.17
N LYS A 20 -3.73 -14.23 7.12
CA LYS A 20 -4.69 -13.61 6.19
C LYS A 20 -4.86 -12.12 6.45
N LYS A 21 -4.95 -11.71 7.72
CA LYS A 21 -5.07 -10.29 8.11
C LYS A 21 -3.80 -9.51 7.74
N GLU A 22 -2.63 -10.06 8.05
CA GLU A 22 -1.35 -9.44 7.68
C GLU A 22 -1.20 -9.30 6.15
N LEU A 23 -1.64 -10.32 5.39
CA LEU A 23 -1.62 -10.27 3.93
C LEU A 23 -2.56 -9.20 3.37
N GLU A 24 -3.75 -9.05 3.96
CA GLU A 24 -4.71 -8.02 3.55
C GLU A 24 -4.17 -6.61 3.86
N GLU A 25 -3.54 -6.41 5.02
CA GLU A 25 -2.88 -5.14 5.37
C GLU A 25 -1.69 -4.83 4.45
N LEU A 26 -0.86 -5.83 4.12
CA LEU A 26 0.26 -5.66 3.19
C LEU A 26 -0.21 -5.34 1.77
N LYS A 27 -1.33 -5.91 1.32
CA LYS A 27 -1.94 -5.56 0.02
C LYS A 27 -2.41 -4.10 0.00
N GLN A 28 -3.02 -3.62 1.08
CA GLN A 28 -3.41 -2.22 1.22
C GLN A 28 -2.20 -1.27 1.17
N GLN A 29 -1.01 -1.70 1.60
CA GLN A 29 0.20 -0.88 1.54
C GLN A 29 0.88 -0.86 0.16
N GLN A 30 0.55 -1.81 -0.73
CA GLN A 30 1.16 -1.89 -2.06
C GLN A 30 0.40 -1.01 -3.05
N LEU A 31 1.01 0.12 -3.43
CA LEU A 31 0.53 0.92 -4.56
C LEU A 31 1.02 0.33 -5.88
N TYR A 32 0.11 0.06 -6.83
CA TYR A 32 0.50 -0.40 -8.16
C TYR A 32 0.75 0.80 -9.08
N LYS A 33 1.66 0.62 -10.05
CA LYS A 33 1.95 1.65 -11.05
C LYS A 33 0.71 2.05 -11.85
N GLU A 34 -0.25 1.15 -11.97
CA GLU A 34 -1.51 1.35 -12.69
C GLU A 34 -2.46 2.30 -11.96
N ASP A 35 -2.31 2.47 -10.64
CA ASP A 35 -3.14 3.35 -9.81
C ASP A 35 -2.74 4.82 -9.93
N PHE A 36 -1.57 5.09 -10.52
CA PHE A 36 -1.09 6.44 -10.76
C PHE A 36 -1.45 6.93 -12.16
N LYS A 37 -1.77 8.22 -12.25
CA LYS A 37 -1.93 8.94 -13.50
C LYS A 37 -0.78 9.92 -13.68
N LYS A 38 -0.19 9.92 -14.88
CA LYS A 38 0.80 10.93 -15.27
C LYS A 38 0.07 12.23 -15.63
N ILE A 39 0.51 13.33 -15.03
CA ILE A 39 -0.03 14.66 -15.28
C ILE A 39 1.12 15.55 -15.78
N ALA A 40 0.87 16.25 -16.88
CA ALA A 40 1.78 17.27 -17.41
C ALA A 40 1.27 18.63 -16.94
N ASN A 41 2.08 19.32 -16.13
CA ASN A 41 1.77 20.64 -15.63
C ASN A 41 2.63 21.66 -16.37
N THR A 42 1.98 22.64 -16.97
CA THR A 42 2.64 23.76 -17.64
C THR A 42 2.15 25.04 -17.01
N SER A 43 3.05 25.84 -16.44
CA SER A 43 2.69 27.16 -15.94
C SER A 43 3.41 28.24 -16.73
N PHE A 44 2.69 29.32 -16.99
CA PHE A 44 3.17 30.49 -17.71
C PHE A 44 3.15 31.67 -16.76
N SER A 45 4.31 32.30 -16.60
CA SER A 45 4.46 33.51 -15.82
C SER A 45 5.25 34.55 -16.63
N SER A 46 5.17 35.81 -16.21
CA SER A 46 5.99 36.89 -16.76
C SER A 46 7.51 36.66 -16.59
N LYS A 47 7.90 35.71 -15.72
CA LYS A 47 9.29 35.31 -15.47
C LYS A 47 9.74 34.09 -16.29
N GLY A 48 8.86 33.51 -17.10
CA GLY A 48 9.17 32.38 -17.97
C GLY A 48 8.14 31.25 -17.92
N HIS A 49 8.43 30.20 -18.69
CA HIS A 49 7.62 28.99 -18.83
C HIS A 49 8.30 27.83 -18.10
N THR A 50 7.56 27.15 -17.20
CA THR A 50 8.01 25.91 -16.58
C THR A 50 7.04 24.79 -16.92
N SER A 51 7.60 23.68 -17.39
CA SER A 51 6.89 22.44 -17.64
C SER A 51 7.50 21.34 -16.79
N PHE A 52 6.66 20.59 -16.09
CA PHE A 52 7.08 19.41 -15.37
C PHE A 52 6.00 18.33 -15.43
N THR A 53 6.41 17.08 -15.27
CA THR A 53 5.51 15.94 -15.21
C THR A 53 5.51 15.37 -13.80
N THR A 54 4.32 15.18 -13.24
CA THR A 54 4.10 14.59 -11.91
C THR A 54 3.22 13.35 -12.02
N TRP A 55 3.25 12.51 -10.99
CA TRP A 55 2.37 11.36 -10.83
C TRP A 55 1.42 11.62 -9.67
N GLU A 56 0.12 11.43 -9.90
CA GLU A 56 -0.90 11.54 -8.87
C GLU A 56 -1.72 10.24 -8.80
N LEU A 57 -2.14 9.86 -7.60
CA LEU A 57 -3.05 8.72 -7.40
C LEU A 57 -4.40 9.03 -8.05
N LYS A 58 -4.95 8.07 -8.80
CA LYS A 58 -6.27 8.21 -9.43
C LYS A 58 -7.40 8.22 -8.41
N ASP A 59 -7.28 7.39 -7.39
CA ASP A 59 -8.23 7.27 -6.29
C ASP A 59 -7.46 6.98 -5.01
N ASN A 60 -7.57 7.88 -4.03
CA ASN A 60 -6.94 7.74 -2.72
C ASN A 60 -7.87 7.07 -1.70
N SER A 61 -9.16 6.90 -2.01
CA SER A 61 -10.14 6.27 -1.11
C SER A 61 -9.94 4.77 -0.96
N LEU A 62 -9.25 4.13 -1.92
CA LEU A 62 -8.91 2.72 -1.89
C LEU A 62 -7.76 2.38 -0.93
N TYR A 63 -7.09 3.40 -0.37
CA TYR A 63 -5.91 3.24 0.48
C TYR A 63 -6.10 3.96 1.81
N ASP A 64 -6.68 3.26 2.78
CA ASP A 64 -6.92 3.81 4.14
C ASP A 64 -5.63 4.19 4.87
N LYS A 65 -4.53 3.48 4.57
CA LYS A 65 -3.19 3.74 5.09
C LYS A 65 -2.23 3.85 3.92
N LEU A 66 -2.15 5.03 3.30
CA LEU A 66 -1.01 5.31 2.43
C LEU A 66 0.27 5.15 3.27
N PRO A 67 1.31 4.49 2.74
CA PRO A 67 2.59 4.41 3.43
C PRO A 67 3.04 5.85 3.68
N ASN A 68 2.98 6.28 4.95
CA ASN A 68 3.44 7.59 5.35
C ASN A 68 4.90 7.68 4.94
N LYS A 69 5.35 8.86 4.48
CA LYS A 69 6.76 9.15 4.25
C LYS A 69 7.56 9.20 5.56
N GLU A 70 7.18 8.43 6.57
CA GLU A 70 7.95 8.31 7.80
C GLU A 70 9.18 7.47 7.48
N ASP A 71 10.22 8.25 7.19
CA ASP A 71 11.64 7.98 7.16
C ASP A 71 12.04 6.52 7.32
N LYS A 72 12.62 5.99 6.25
CA LYS A 72 13.61 4.91 6.34
C LYS A 72 14.75 5.41 7.23
N THR A 73 14.63 5.27 8.54
CA THR A 73 15.80 5.18 9.40
C THR A 73 16.47 3.86 9.04
N CYS A 74 17.45 3.93 8.13
CA CYS A 74 18.47 2.89 8.02
C CYS A 74 19.09 2.72 9.41
N ILE A 75 18.93 1.52 9.96
CA ILE A 75 19.69 1.03 11.12
C ILE A 75 21.01 0.44 10.62
#